data_AF-A0A7C1I643-F1
#
_entry.id   AF-A0A7C1I643-F1
#
_cell.length_a   1.000
_cell.length_b   1.000
_cell.length_c   1.000
_cell.angle_alpha   90.00
_cell.angle_beta   90.00
_cell.angle_gamma   90.00
#
_symmetry.space_group_name_H-M   'P 1'
#
loop_
_entity.id
_entity.type
_entity.pdbx_description
1 polymer ?
#
loop_
_entity_poly.entity_id
_entity_poly.type
_entity_poly.pdbx_seq_one_letter_code
_entity_poly.pdbx_strand_id
1 'polypeptide(L)'
;MPSEPAEQVHIEYTPEFKRNLRALAKKYRRIRSDVQPVIDKLEAGEVMGVQVPRTHYAIFKVRVRNSDIQKGKRSGYRMIYHLKRPKNIILVTIYSKLD
;
A
#
# COMPACT_ATOMS: atom_id res chain seq x y z
N MET A 1 12.10 25.92 19.73
CA MET A 1 11.20 24.75 19.65
C MET A 1 11.96 23.65 18.92
N PRO A 2 12.47 22.60 19.58
CA PRO A 2 13.03 21.48 18.85
C PRO A 2 11.87 20.65 18.30
N SER A 3 11.65 20.72 16.99
CA SER A 3 10.76 19.83 16.26
C SER A 3 11.25 18.40 16.47
N GLU A 4 10.42 17.57 17.11
CA GLU A 4 10.64 16.14 17.31
C GLU A 4 11.11 15.50 15.99
N PRO A 5 12.16 14.66 16.00
CA PRO A 5 12.59 13.97 14.79
C PRO A 5 11.43 13.06 14.37
N ALA A 6 10.85 13.34 13.20
CA ALA A 6 9.84 12.49 12.58
C ALA A 6 10.37 11.04 12.60
N GLU A 7 9.72 10.19 13.38
CA GLU A 7 10.15 8.81 13.57
C GLU A 7 10.12 8.10 12.22
N GLN A 8 11.30 7.81 11.65
CA GLN A 8 11.41 7.24 10.32
C GLN A 8 10.83 5.81 10.31
N VAL A 9 9.71 5.62 9.61
CA VAL A 9 9.15 4.30 9.32
C VAL A 9 9.87 3.72 8.10
N HIS A 10 10.40 2.51 8.23
CA HIS A 10 11.06 1.85 7.11
C HIS A 10 10.06 1.08 6.26
N ILE A 11 9.95 1.43 4.97
CA ILE A 11 9.14 0.70 4.01
C ILE A 11 10.01 -0.23 3.17
N GLU A 12 9.68 -1.51 3.23
CA GLU A 12 10.27 -2.55 2.41
C GLU A 12 9.27 -3.05 1.36
N TYR A 13 9.78 -3.42 0.19
CA TYR A 13 8.97 -3.90 -0.92
C TYR A 13 9.38 -5.33 -1.25
N THR A 14 8.43 -6.27 -1.21
CA THR A 14 8.71 -7.64 -1.64
C THR A 14 8.96 -7.69 -3.16
N PRO A 15 9.69 -8.71 -3.66
CA PRO A 15 9.81 -8.95 -5.09
C PRO A 15 8.45 -9.11 -5.77
N GLU A 16 7.49 -9.71 -5.07
CA GLU A 16 6.13 -9.94 -5.53
C GLU A 16 5.37 -8.63 -5.74
N PHE A 17 5.42 -7.72 -4.76
CA PHE A 17 4.87 -6.38 -4.90
C PHE A 17 5.46 -5.65 -6.11
N LYS A 18 6.79 -5.67 -6.27
CA LYS A 18 7.47 -5.03 -7.40
C LYS A 18 7.09 -5.64 -8.75
N ARG A 19 6.84 -6.96 -8.82
CA ARG A 19 6.38 -7.63 -10.04
C ARG A 19 4.95 -7.25 -10.38
N ASN A 20 4.04 -7.33 -9.42
CA ASN A 20 2.62 -7.03 -9.64
C ASN A 20 2.40 -5.56 -9.97
N LEU A 21 3.11 -4.65 -9.29
CA LEU A 21 3.08 -3.24 -9.62
C LEU A 21 3.57 -2.99 -11.06
N ARG A 22 4.64 -3.66 -11.50
CA ARG A 22 5.15 -3.54 -12.89
C ARG A 22 4.15 -4.09 -13.92
N ALA A 23 3.50 -5.22 -13.63
CA ALA A 23 2.48 -5.79 -14.50
C ALA A 23 1.27 -4.85 -14.63
N LEU A 24 0.77 -4.35 -13.50
CA LEU A 24 -0.35 -3.42 -13.47
C LEU A 24 -0.01 -2.07 -14.12
N ALA A 25 1.23 -1.59 -13.99
CA ALA A 25 1.68 -0.35 -14.63
C ALA A 25 1.67 -0.40 -16.17
N LYS A 26 1.67 -1.60 -16.77
CA LYS A 26 1.48 -1.76 -18.22
C LYS A 26 0.06 -1.41 -18.64
N LYS A 27 -0.93 -1.77 -17.80
CA LYS A 27 -2.37 -1.59 -18.07
C LYS A 27 -2.91 -0.26 -17.55
N TYR A 28 -2.44 0.18 -16.39
CA TYR A 28 -2.90 1.35 -15.67
C TYR A 28 -1.75 2.34 -15.48
N ARG A 29 -1.70 3.37 -16.33
CA ARG A 29 -0.56 4.30 -16.40
C ARG A 29 -0.44 5.17 -15.14
N ARG A 30 -1.53 5.39 -14.41
CA ARG A 30 -1.58 6.23 -13.21
C ARG A 30 -1.38 5.46 -11.91
N ILE A 31 -1.14 4.14 -11.96
CA ILE A 31 -1.01 3.33 -10.74
C ILE A 31 0.07 3.85 -9.77
N ARG A 32 1.19 4.37 -10.27
CA ARG A 32 2.24 4.94 -9.42
C ARG A 32 1.72 6.15 -8.66
N SER A 33 1.07 7.08 -9.35
CA SER A 33 0.45 8.26 -8.75
C SER A 33 -0.71 7.91 -7.83
N ASP A 34 -1.42 6.81 -8.09
CA ASP A 34 -2.52 6.34 -7.24
C ASP A 34 -2.00 5.70 -5.94
N VAL A 35 -0.87 5.00 -6.00
CA VAL A 35 -0.29 4.28 -4.85
C VAL A 35 0.59 5.20 -4.00
N GLN A 36 1.27 6.18 -4.59
CA GLN A 36 2.21 7.07 -3.89
C GLN A 36 1.61 7.72 -2.63
N PRO A 37 0.40 8.31 -2.65
CA PRO A 37 -0.19 8.92 -1.46
C PRO A 37 -0.43 7.93 -0.31
N VAL A 38 -0.56 6.63 -0.62
CA VAL A 38 -0.69 5.59 0.40
C VAL A 38 0.68 5.26 0.99
N ILE A 39 1.73 5.23 0.18
CA ILE A 39 3.11 5.03 0.65
C ILE A 39 3.52 6.19 1.56
N ASP A 40 3.28 7.43 1.15
CA ASP A 40 3.64 8.64 1.91
C ASP A 40 3.00 8.63 3.31
N LYS A 41 1.73 8.20 3.40
CA LYS A 41 1.01 8.05 4.68
C LYS A 41 1.59 6.94 5.54
N LEU A 42 1.96 5.81 4.95
CA LEU A 42 2.61 4.71 5.67
C LEU A 42 4.00 5.12 6.17
N GLU A 43 4.74 5.92 5.39
CA GLU A 43 6.04 6.51 5.77
C GLU A 43 5.90 7.50 6.93
N ALA A 44 4.79 8.25 6.98
CA ALA A 44 4.44 9.12 8.10
C ALA A 44 3.95 8.36 9.35
N GLY A 45 3.89 7.02 9.32
CA GLY A 45 3.42 6.20 10.44
C GLY A 45 1.91 6.06 10.54
N GLU A 46 1.14 6.52 9.56
CA GLU A 46 -0.30 6.33 9.50
C GLU A 46 -0.62 4.88 9.07
N VAL A 47 -1.14 4.09 10.00
CA VAL A 47 -1.60 2.71 9.71
C VAL A 47 -2.91 2.79 8.92
N MET A 48 -2.81 2.56 7.61
CA MET A 48 -3.93 2.66 6.68
C MET A 48 -4.64 1.31 6.47
N GLY A 49 -5.96 1.34 6.30
CA GLY A 49 -6.75 0.18 5.84
C GLY A 49 -7.34 -0.68 6.95
N VAL A 50 -7.78 -1.88 6.58
CA VAL A 50 -8.46 -2.82 7.49
C VAL A 50 -7.56 -4.01 7.74
N GLN A 51 -7.35 -4.37 9.00
CA GLN A 51 -6.64 -5.59 9.37
C GLN A 51 -7.36 -6.81 8.83
N VAL A 52 -6.62 -7.73 8.22
CA VAL A 52 -7.17 -9.01 7.76
C VAL A 52 -7.41 -9.87 9.00
N PRO A 53 -8.66 -10.30 9.28
CA PRO A 53 -8.95 -11.11 10.46
C PRO A 53 -8.38 -12.51 10.29
N ARG A 54 -8.18 -13.21 11.43
CA ARG A 54 -7.75 -14.63 11.47
C ARG A 54 -6.36 -14.89 10.88
N THR A 55 -5.46 -13.90 10.94
CA THR A 55 -4.04 -14.07 10.60
C THR A 55 -3.19 -13.93 11.86
N HIS A 56 -2.18 -14.80 12.04
CA HIS A 56 -1.20 -14.67 13.13
C HIS A 56 -0.29 -13.44 12.98
N TYR A 57 -0.26 -12.83 11.80
CA TYR A 57 0.51 -11.65 11.47
C TYR A 57 -0.37 -10.40 11.40
N ALA A 58 0.23 -9.23 11.65
CA ALA A 58 -0.44 -7.93 11.53
C ALA A 58 -0.52 -7.49 10.05
N ILE A 59 -1.40 -8.15 9.30
CA ILE A 59 -1.61 -7.90 7.87
C ILE A 59 -2.77 -6.93 7.70
N PHE A 60 -2.55 -5.88 6.90
CA PHE A 60 -3.53 -4.85 6.61
C PHE A 60 -3.81 -4.79 5.11
N LYS A 61 -5.05 -4.41 4.79
CA LYS A 61 -5.55 -4.27 3.42
C LYS A 61 -6.03 -2.84 3.18
N VAL A 62 -5.39 -2.15 2.24
CA VAL A 62 -5.75 -0.80 1.81
C VAL A 62 -6.52 -0.84 0.49
N ARG A 63 -7.58 -0.03 0.41
CA ARG A 63 -8.32 0.20 -0.84
C ARG A 63 -7.75 1.43 -1.54
N VAL A 64 -7.07 1.22 -2.65
CA VAL A 64 -6.50 2.30 -3.45
C VAL A 64 -7.43 2.59 -4.61
N ARG A 65 -7.67 3.88 -4.90
CA ARG A 65 -8.41 4.28 -6.09
C ARG A 65 -7.58 3.86 -7.31
N ASN A 66 -8.25 3.37 -8.35
CA ASN A 66 -7.65 3.29 -9.68
C ASN A 66 -8.22 4.45 -10.49
N SER A 67 -7.37 5.41 -10.84
CA SER A 67 -7.77 6.63 -11.55
C SER A 67 -7.88 6.44 -13.06
N ASP A 68 -7.38 5.32 -13.58
CA ASP A 68 -7.54 4.92 -14.99
C ASP A 68 -8.92 4.29 -15.24
N ILE A 69 -9.69 3.95 -14.20
CA ILE A 69 -11.06 3.45 -14.31
C ILE A 69 -12.06 4.46 -13.74
N GLN A 70 -13.09 4.81 -14.50
CA GLN A 70 -14.19 5.68 -14.03
C GLN A 70 -15.17 4.93 -13.07
N LYS A 71 -14.68 3.94 -12.31
CA LYS A 71 -15.48 3.05 -11.45
C LYS A 71 -15.21 3.20 -9.94
N GLY A 72 -14.53 4.28 -9.53
CA GLY A 72 -14.32 4.65 -8.12
C GLY A 72 -13.50 3.63 -7.30
N LYS A 73 -13.40 3.86 -5.98
CA LYS A 73 -12.59 3.02 -5.05
C LYS A 73 -13.09 1.58 -4.91
N ARG A 74 -14.33 1.27 -5.32
CA ARG A 74 -14.90 -0.07 -5.19
C ARG A 74 -14.24 -1.08 -6.13
N SER A 75 -13.81 -0.60 -7.29
CA SER A 75 -13.21 -1.39 -8.38
C SER A 75 -11.71 -1.13 -8.54
N GLY A 76 -11.10 -0.34 -7.65
CA GLY A 76 -9.68 0.00 -7.70
C GLY A 76 -8.74 -1.13 -7.24
N TYR A 77 -7.57 -0.75 -6.76
CA TYR A 77 -6.56 -1.70 -6.30
C TYR A 77 -6.76 -2.09 -4.85
N ARG A 78 -6.26 -3.27 -4.51
CA ARG A 78 -6.06 -3.70 -3.13
C ARG A 78 -4.58 -3.89 -2.90
N MET A 79 -4.05 -3.10 -1.98
CA MET A 79 -2.69 -3.22 -1.50
C MET A 79 -2.71 -3.94 -0.15
N ILE A 80 -1.82 -4.91 0.01
CA ILE A 80 -1.65 -5.67 1.24
C ILE A 80 -0.26 -5.38 1.79
N TYR A 81 -0.19 -5.03 3.07
CA TYR A 81 1.08 -4.85 3.77
C TYR A 81 1.08 -5.56 5.12
N HIS A 82 2.27 -5.88 5.59
CA HIS A 82 2.52 -6.41 6.92
C HIS A 82 3.18 -5.33 7.78
N LEU A 83 2.55 -5.02 8.91
CA LEU A 83 3.10 -4.13 9.93
C LEU A 83 4.01 -4.93 10.86
N LYS A 84 5.32 -4.92 10.59
CA LYS A 84 6.35 -5.56 11.43
C LYS A 84 6.86 -4.55 12.47
N ARG A 85 6.47 -4.74 13.72
CA ARG A 85 6.94 -3.88 14.83
C ARG A 85 8.46 -4.05 15.06
N PRO A 86 9.17 -3.00 15.51
CA PRO A 86 8.64 -1.72 16.00
C PRO A 86 8.30 -0.68 14.92
N LYS A 87 8.94 -0.66 13.75
CA LYS A 87 8.79 0.44 12.76
C LYS A 87 8.98 0.02 11.28
N ASN A 88 8.72 -1.24 10.93
CA ASN A 88 8.89 -1.73 9.55
C ASN A 88 7.55 -2.06 8.91
N ILE A 89 7.31 -1.53 7.72
CA ILE A 89 6.15 -1.84 6.90
C ILE A 89 6.63 -2.58 5.66
N ILE A 90 6.14 -3.80 5.48
CA ILE A 90 6.48 -4.61 4.31
C ILE A 90 5.29 -4.59 3.36
N LEU A 91 5.42 -3.94 2.20
CA LEU A 91 4.42 -4.01 1.14
C LEU A 91 4.50 -5.39 0.48
N VAL A 92 3.49 -6.22 0.76
CA VAL A 92 3.49 -7.65 0.40
C VAL A 92 3.08 -7.85 -1.05
N THR A 93 1.94 -7.27 -1.45
CA THR A 93 1.43 -7.41 -2.83
C THR A 93 0.39 -6.34 -3.14
N ILE A 94 0.10 -6.15 -4.43
CA ILE A 94 -0.94 -5.28 -4.95
C ILE A 94 -1.65 -5.98 -6.11
N TYR A 95 -2.97 -5.88 -6.18
CA TYR A 95 -3.76 -6.39 -7.31
C TYR A 95 -4.93 -5.47 -7.63
N SER A 96 -5.39 -5.48 -8.89
CA SER A 96 -6.62 -4.83 -9.31
C SER A 96 -7.81 -5.70 -8.94
N LYS A 97 -8.94 -5.11 -8.51
CA LYS A 97 -10.19 -5.90 -8.32
C LYS A 97 -10.83 -6.34 -9.64
N LEU A 98 -10.59 -5.58 -10.71
CA LEU A 98 -11.23 -5.80 -12.01
C LEU A 98 -10.56 -6.87 -12.86
N ASP A 99 -9.36 -7.27 -12.46
CA ASP A 99 -8.64 -8.42 -13.02
C ASP A 99 -8.89 -9.61 -12.10
#